data_AF-A0A645AVJ0-F1
#
_entry.id   AF-A0A645AVJ0-F1
#
_cell.length_a   1.000
_cell.length_b   1.000
_cell.length_c   1.000
_cell.angle_alpha   90.00
_cell.angle_beta   90.00
_cell.angle_gamma   90.00
#
_symmetry.space_group_name_H-M   'P 1'
#
loop_
_entity.id
_entity.type
_entity.pdbx_description
1 polymer ?
#
loop_
_entity_poly.entity_id
_entity_poly.type
_entity_poly.pdbx_seq_one_letter_code
_entity_poly.pdbx_strand_id
1 'polypeptide(L)'
;MVDGSVAQPVMANPYSAEKIPLSEAYAVSLFFHYGTKCVMDDLILYYATAAGVTVSSAAGTTTGKTALTVDPVSAGTGRSFVYKTAATVTMPKVGENLTSWTAWNGTDEITATTGNQIVVAIVDSTSRLCKMAGSATVAAKA
;
A
#
# COMPACT_ATOMS: atom_id res chain seq x y z
N MET A 1 -40.42 4.21 80.15
CA MET A 1 -38.95 4.24 80.07
C MET A 1 -38.57 3.31 78.94
N VAL A 2 -38.23 3.85 77.77
CA VAL A 2 -37.82 3.02 76.62
C VAL A 2 -36.31 3.21 76.48
N ASP A 3 -35.55 2.17 76.79
CA ASP A 3 -34.11 2.16 76.56
C ASP A 3 -33.88 1.99 75.06
N GLY A 4 -33.66 3.13 74.40
CA GLY A 4 -33.30 3.16 72.98
C GLY A 4 -31.96 2.48 72.79
N SER A 5 -31.96 1.29 72.20
CA SER A 5 -30.75 0.63 71.74
C SER A 5 -30.15 1.47 70.61
N VAL A 6 -29.13 2.28 70.90
CA VAL A 6 -28.39 3.00 69.86
C VAL A 6 -27.41 2.02 69.23
N ALA A 7 -27.69 1.58 68.00
CA ALA A 7 -26.80 0.71 67.25
C ALA A 7 -25.45 1.39 67.02
N GLN A 8 -24.34 0.68 67.29
CA GLN A 8 -22.99 1.15 66.98
C GLN A 8 -22.85 1.36 65.46
N PRO A 9 -22.22 2.46 64.99
CA PRO A 9 -21.95 2.64 63.57
C PRO A 9 -20.93 1.59 63.10
N VAL A 10 -21.35 0.69 62.23
CA VAL A 10 -20.43 -0.20 61.50
C VAL A 10 -19.78 0.63 60.40
N MET A 11 -18.50 0.97 60.56
CA MET A 11 -17.72 1.53 59.46
C MET A 11 -17.46 0.43 58.44
N ALA A 12 -18.15 0.47 57.31
CA ALA A 12 -17.77 -0.31 56.15
C ALA A 12 -16.50 0.31 55.56
N ASN A 13 -15.37 -0.38 55.61
CA ASN A 13 -14.20 0.01 54.85
C ASN A 13 -14.51 -0.25 53.37
N PRO A 14 -14.72 0.78 52.53
CA PRO A 14 -14.96 0.55 51.11
C PRO A 14 -13.69 -0.08 50.50
N TYR A 15 -13.87 -1.18 49.78
CA TYR A 15 -12.77 -1.79 49.03
C TYR A 15 -12.34 -0.81 47.93
N SER A 16 -11.17 -0.19 48.10
CA SER A 16 -10.52 0.59 47.04
C SER A 16 -9.79 -0.40 46.15
N ALA A 17 -10.34 -0.69 44.97
CA ALA A 17 -9.71 -1.62 44.04
C ALA A 17 -8.32 -1.09 43.64
N GLU A 18 -7.28 -1.87 43.91
CA GLU A 18 -5.93 -1.55 43.46
C GLU A 18 -5.91 -1.54 41.92
N LYS A 19 -5.32 -0.50 41.33
CA LYS A 19 -5.15 -0.43 39.87
C LYS A 19 -4.24 -1.57 39.46
N ILE A 20 -4.78 -2.55 38.75
CA ILE A 20 -3.98 -3.62 38.16
C ILE A 20 -2.93 -2.96 37.25
N PRO A 21 -1.62 -3.18 37.49
CA PRO A 21 -0.58 -2.61 36.64
C PRO A 21 -0.76 -3.15 35.23
N LEU A 22 -0.80 -2.23 34.27
CA LEU A 22 -0.95 -2.54 32.86
C LEU A 22 0.23 -3.43 32.43
N SER A 23 -0.03 -4.68 32.05
CA SER A 23 1.03 -5.55 31.54
C SER A 23 1.53 -5.03 30.19
N GLU A 24 2.81 -5.22 29.89
CA GLU A 24 3.40 -4.76 28.63
C GLU A 24 2.66 -5.34 27.41
N ALA A 25 2.27 -6.63 27.48
CA ALA A 25 1.50 -7.28 26.42
C ALA A 25 0.13 -6.61 26.20
N TYR A 26 -0.56 -6.21 27.28
CA TYR A 26 -1.85 -5.54 27.19
C TYR A 26 -1.71 -4.07 26.78
N ALA A 27 -0.65 -3.38 27.22
CA ALA A 27 -0.31 -2.02 26.79
C ALA A 27 -0.04 -1.94 25.29
N VAL A 28 0.75 -2.89 24.77
CA VAL A 28 1.06 -3.03 23.34
C VAL A 28 -0.19 -3.35 22.54
N SER A 29 -1.03 -4.26 23.04
CA SER A 29 -2.33 -4.56 22.42
C SER A 29 -3.25 -3.34 22.37
N LEU A 30 -3.34 -2.55 23.44
CA LEU A 30 -4.16 -1.33 23.43
C LEU A 30 -3.64 -0.30 22.44
N PHE A 31 -2.32 -0.12 22.33
CA PHE A 31 -1.72 0.81 21.37
C PHE A 31 -2.00 0.39 19.92
N PHE A 32 -1.81 -0.89 19.59
CA PHE A 32 -1.99 -1.38 18.22
C PHE A 32 -3.44 -1.65 17.80
N HIS A 33 -4.34 -2.00 18.73
CA HIS A 33 -5.74 -2.30 18.41
C HIS A 33 -6.73 -1.17 18.68
N TYR A 34 -6.49 -0.34 19.71
CA TYR A 34 -7.37 0.77 20.06
C TYR A 34 -6.75 2.14 19.72
N GLY A 35 -5.42 2.27 19.84
CA GLY A 35 -4.68 3.49 19.50
C GLY A 35 -4.71 3.83 18.00
N THR A 36 -4.68 2.82 17.13
CA THR A 36 -4.84 2.99 15.68
C THR A 36 -6.29 3.26 15.27
N LYS A 37 -7.29 2.90 16.10
CA LYS A 37 -8.71 3.18 15.83
C LYS A 37 -9.14 4.60 16.23
N CYS A 38 -8.41 5.28 17.11
CA CYS A 38 -8.66 6.68 17.44
C CYS A 38 -7.89 7.66 16.54
N VAL A 39 -6.95 7.17 15.74
CA VAL A 39 -6.52 7.86 14.52
C VAL A 39 -7.64 7.63 13.52
N MET A 40 -8.44 8.66 13.24
CA MET A 40 -9.44 8.65 12.17
C MET A 40 -8.87 8.00 10.90
N ASP A 41 -9.66 7.21 10.16
CA ASP A 41 -9.23 6.53 8.92
C ASP A 41 -8.51 7.48 7.94
N ASP A 42 -8.76 8.79 8.04
CA ASP A 42 -8.16 9.87 7.26
C ASP A 42 -6.69 10.17 7.60
N LEU A 43 -6.22 9.86 8.82
CA LEU A 43 -4.83 10.12 9.25
C LEU A 43 -3.90 8.91 9.08
N ILE A 44 -4.44 7.71 8.83
CA ILE A 44 -3.64 6.55 8.41
C ILE A 44 -3.46 6.63 6.89
N LEU A 45 -2.30 7.14 6.47
CA LEU A 45 -1.88 7.12 5.07
C LEU A 45 -1.47 5.69 4.67
N TYR A 46 -2.45 4.80 4.50
CA TYR A 46 -2.24 3.53 3.83
C TYR A 46 -2.21 3.79 2.32
N TYR A 47 -1.07 3.48 1.71
CA TYR A 47 -0.90 3.52 0.28
C TYR A 47 -0.89 2.08 -0.23
N ALA A 48 -1.98 1.70 -0.89
CA ALA A 48 -2.15 0.38 -1.46
C ALA A 48 -1.10 0.12 -2.55
N THR A 49 -0.78 -1.15 -2.77
CA THR A 49 -0.08 -1.55 -4.00
C THR A 49 -0.87 -1.08 -5.21
N ALA A 50 -0.22 -0.39 -6.14
CA ALA A 50 -0.87 0.18 -7.31
C ALA A 50 -1.41 -0.93 -8.21
N ALA A 51 -2.62 -0.76 -8.72
CA ALA A 51 -3.30 -1.73 -9.59
C ALA A 51 -4.05 -0.97 -10.71
N GLY A 52 -4.68 -1.72 -11.62
CA GLY A 52 -5.59 -1.16 -12.63
C GLY A 52 -4.97 -0.89 -14.00
N VAL A 53 -3.69 -1.22 -14.21
CA VAL A 53 -3.14 -1.32 -15.58
C VAL A 53 -3.02 -2.81 -15.90
N THR A 54 -3.60 -3.24 -17.01
CA THR A 54 -3.29 -4.57 -17.55
C THR A 54 -2.15 -4.40 -18.54
N VAL A 55 -1.14 -5.26 -18.43
CA VAL A 55 0.03 -5.25 -19.31
C VAL A 55 0.11 -6.63 -19.92
N SER A 56 0.22 -6.70 -21.25
CA SER A 56 0.50 -7.92 -21.97
C SER A 56 1.75 -7.73 -22.82
N SER A 57 2.56 -8.77 -22.88
CA SER A 57 3.84 -8.77 -23.59
C SER A 57 3.79 -9.80 -24.70
N ALA A 58 4.11 -9.36 -25.92
CA ALA A 58 4.25 -10.19 -27.10
C ALA A 58 5.65 -10.04 -27.70
N ALA A 59 6.04 -11.00 -28.54
CA ALA A 59 7.31 -10.95 -29.24
C ALA A 59 7.37 -9.71 -30.13
N GLY A 60 8.43 -8.91 -29.98
CA GLY A 60 8.65 -7.73 -30.82
C GLY A 60 9.07 -8.09 -32.24
N THR A 61 9.28 -7.05 -33.04
CA THR A 61 9.72 -7.14 -34.43
C THR A 61 11.19 -7.49 -34.57
N THR A 62 12.02 -7.10 -33.59
CA THR A 62 13.47 -7.33 -33.57
C THR A 62 13.84 -8.26 -32.42
N THR A 63 14.83 -9.14 -32.61
CA THR A 63 15.39 -9.98 -31.53
C THR A 63 15.77 -9.15 -30.30
N GLY A 64 15.36 -9.62 -29.11
CA GLY A 64 15.56 -8.92 -27.85
C GLY A 64 14.55 -7.81 -27.52
N LYS A 65 13.54 -7.59 -28.37
CA LYS A 65 12.44 -6.65 -28.12
C LYS A 65 11.13 -7.34 -27.79
N THR A 66 10.31 -6.66 -26.98
CA THR A 66 8.92 -7.01 -26.73
C THR A 66 8.00 -5.88 -27.17
N ALA A 67 6.90 -6.25 -27.81
CA ALA A 67 5.76 -5.38 -28.04
C ALA A 67 4.84 -5.47 -26.81
N LEU A 68 4.58 -4.34 -26.15
CA LEU A 68 3.65 -4.28 -25.04
C LEU A 68 2.30 -3.75 -25.48
N THR A 69 1.24 -4.36 -24.99
CA THR A 69 -0.11 -3.79 -25.02
C THR A 69 -0.54 -3.49 -23.60
N VAL A 70 -1.09 -2.29 -23.38
CA VAL A 70 -1.56 -1.84 -22.07
C VAL A 70 -3.01 -1.38 -22.14
N ASP A 71 -3.78 -1.66 -21.08
CA ASP A 71 -5.13 -1.12 -20.88
C ASP A 71 -5.16 -0.41 -19.51
N PRO A 72 -5.45 0.90 -19.45
CA PRO A 72 -5.86 1.77 -20.56
C PRO A 72 -4.73 2.07 -21.55
N VAL A 73 -5.07 2.16 -22.85
CA VAL A 73 -4.12 2.43 -23.96
C VAL A 73 -3.50 3.82 -23.86
N SER A 74 -4.18 4.77 -23.20
CA SER A 74 -3.64 6.11 -22.92
C SER A 74 -3.62 6.40 -21.43
N ALA A 75 -2.59 7.12 -20.99
CA ALA A 75 -2.44 7.53 -19.59
C ALA A 75 -3.52 8.56 -19.14
N GLY A 76 -4.20 9.20 -20.10
CA GLY A 76 -5.12 10.31 -19.87
C GLY A 76 -4.41 11.66 -19.71
N THR A 77 -5.18 12.74 -19.66
CA THR A 77 -4.66 14.12 -19.58
C THR A 77 -3.86 14.34 -18.29
N GLY A 78 -2.65 14.90 -18.40
CA GLY A 78 -1.78 15.20 -17.25
C GLY A 78 -1.07 13.98 -16.66
N ARG A 79 -0.98 12.87 -17.39
CA ARG A 79 -0.33 11.63 -16.95
C ARG A 79 0.62 11.09 -18.01
N SER A 80 1.53 10.23 -17.59
CA SER A 80 2.54 9.61 -18.47
C SER A 80 2.79 8.16 -18.07
N PHE A 81 3.20 7.33 -19.03
CA PHE A 81 3.63 5.97 -18.76
C PHE A 81 5.10 5.94 -18.38
N VAL A 82 5.42 5.12 -17.40
CA VAL A 82 6.79 4.74 -17.03
C VAL A 82 6.87 3.23 -16.89
N TYR A 83 8.05 2.66 -17.11
CA TYR A 83 8.27 1.23 -16.97
C TYR A 83 9.60 0.90 -16.31
N LYS A 84 9.68 -0.32 -15.81
CA LYS A 84 10.92 -0.95 -15.34
C LYS A 84 10.89 -2.44 -15.67
N THR A 85 12.04 -2.95 -16.07
CA THR A 85 12.25 -4.37 -16.40
C THR A 85 13.42 -4.93 -15.58
N ALA A 86 13.23 -6.10 -14.98
CA ALA A 86 14.25 -6.86 -14.25
C ALA A 86 13.78 -8.31 -14.04
N ALA A 87 14.65 -9.20 -13.56
CA ALA A 87 14.26 -10.59 -13.23
C ALA A 87 13.11 -10.64 -12.20
N THR A 88 13.08 -9.70 -11.26
CA THR A 88 11.95 -9.49 -10.33
C THR A 88 11.80 -8.00 -10.09
N VAL A 89 10.58 -7.47 -10.24
CA VAL A 89 10.29 -6.05 -10.04
C VAL A 89 9.21 -5.93 -8.97
N THR A 90 9.52 -5.25 -7.88
CA THR A 90 8.55 -4.95 -6.83
C THR A 90 7.47 -4.00 -7.36
N MET A 91 6.21 -4.34 -7.14
CA MET A 91 5.09 -3.51 -7.57
C MET A 91 5.05 -2.22 -6.75
N PRO A 92 5.01 -1.03 -7.40
CA PRO A 92 5.00 0.23 -6.69
C PRO A 92 3.66 0.43 -5.97
N LYS A 93 3.67 1.27 -4.95
CA LYS A 93 2.43 1.66 -4.26
C LYS A 93 1.89 2.98 -4.81
N VAL A 94 0.58 3.21 -4.65
CA VAL A 94 -0.06 4.46 -5.09
C VAL A 94 0.60 5.63 -4.35
N GLY A 95 0.97 6.68 -5.07
CA GLY A 95 1.68 7.84 -4.52
C GLY A 95 3.20 7.65 -4.37
N GLU A 96 3.76 6.50 -4.73
CA GLU A 96 5.22 6.31 -4.74
C GLU A 96 5.86 7.15 -5.86
N ASN A 97 7.03 7.73 -5.57
CA ASN A 97 7.77 8.53 -6.55
C ASN A 97 8.55 7.61 -7.49
N LEU A 98 8.17 7.59 -8.77
CA LEU A 98 8.78 6.75 -9.81
C LEU A 98 9.70 7.55 -10.75
N THR A 99 10.33 8.62 -10.27
CA THR A 99 11.23 9.45 -11.09
C THR A 99 12.43 8.67 -11.64
N SER A 100 12.86 7.60 -10.96
CA SER A 100 13.94 6.71 -11.40
C SER A 100 13.56 5.74 -12.52
N TRP A 101 12.27 5.65 -12.88
CA TRP A 101 11.79 4.74 -13.92
C TRP A 101 11.91 5.36 -15.31
N THR A 102 12.00 4.50 -16.32
CA THR A 102 12.15 4.93 -17.71
C THR A 102 10.79 5.40 -18.25
N ALA A 103 10.76 6.58 -18.86
CA ALA A 103 9.55 7.08 -19.51
C ALA A 103 9.25 6.27 -20.78
N TRP A 104 7.96 6.02 -21.04
CA TRP A 104 7.49 5.31 -22.22
C TRP A 104 6.32 6.04 -22.86
N ASN A 105 6.22 5.95 -24.18
CA ASN A 105 5.18 6.61 -24.95
C ASN A 105 3.87 5.80 -25.05
N GLY A 106 3.86 4.55 -24.56
CA GLY A 106 2.67 3.68 -24.59
C GLY A 106 2.58 2.80 -25.84
N THR A 107 3.49 2.96 -26.80
CA THR A 107 3.40 2.30 -28.13
C THR A 107 4.71 1.67 -28.58
N ASP A 108 5.85 2.23 -28.20
CA ASP A 108 7.14 1.74 -28.69
C ASP A 108 7.50 0.39 -28.08
N GLU A 109 8.23 -0.41 -28.86
CA GLU A 109 8.79 -1.65 -28.37
C GLU A 109 9.87 -1.40 -27.32
N ILE A 110 9.94 -2.31 -26.34
CA ILE A 110 10.87 -2.20 -25.23
C ILE A 110 11.93 -3.30 -25.36
N THR A 111 13.19 -2.93 -25.20
CA THR A 111 14.30 -3.89 -25.09
C THR A 111 14.21 -4.58 -23.73
N ALA A 112 13.92 -5.87 -23.73
CA ALA A 112 13.77 -6.65 -22.51
C ALA A 112 14.13 -8.12 -22.76
N THR A 113 14.70 -8.77 -21.75
CA THR A 113 15.07 -10.19 -21.82
C THR A 113 13.83 -11.06 -21.58
N THR A 114 13.62 -12.06 -22.43
CA THR A 114 12.56 -13.06 -22.25
C THR A 114 12.66 -13.73 -20.88
N GLY A 115 11.53 -13.82 -20.16
CA GLY A 115 11.47 -14.39 -18.82
C GLY A 115 11.66 -13.38 -17.67
N ASN A 116 12.09 -12.14 -17.96
CA ASN A 116 12.09 -11.07 -16.96
C ASN A 116 10.66 -10.57 -16.68
N GLN A 117 10.48 -9.90 -15.55
CA GLN A 117 9.27 -9.15 -15.25
C GLN A 117 9.37 -7.72 -15.80
N ILE A 118 8.26 -7.24 -16.34
CA ILE A 118 8.09 -5.84 -16.71
C ILE A 118 6.91 -5.25 -15.95
N VAL A 119 7.13 -4.10 -15.33
CA VAL A 119 6.08 -3.35 -14.64
C VAL A 119 5.92 -2.03 -15.35
N VAL A 120 4.68 -1.71 -15.72
CA VAL A 120 4.28 -0.44 -16.30
C VAL A 120 3.42 0.29 -15.28
N ALA A 121 3.73 1.56 -15.03
CA ALA A 121 2.98 2.41 -14.15
C ALA A 121 2.55 3.69 -14.88
N ILE A 122 1.37 4.18 -14.51
CA ILE A 122 0.88 5.49 -14.89
C ILE A 122 1.21 6.45 -13.76
N VAL A 123 1.94 7.51 -14.09
CA VAL A 123 2.34 8.56 -13.16
C VAL A 123 1.74 9.90 -13.53
N ASP A 124 1.63 10.77 -12.55
CA ASP A 124 1.34 12.19 -12.76
C ASP A 124 2.48 12.88 -13.53
N SER A 125 2.14 13.69 -14.54
CA SER A 125 3.15 14.29 -15.45
C SER A 125 4.09 15.27 -14.74
N THR A 126 3.66 15.88 -13.64
CA THR A 126 4.42 16.90 -12.92
C THR A 126 5.19 16.30 -11.76
N SER A 127 4.51 15.52 -10.93
CA SER A 127 5.04 15.00 -9.67
C SER A 127 5.65 13.59 -9.79
N ARG A 128 5.41 12.89 -10.90
CA ARG A 128 5.85 11.51 -11.15
C ARG A 128 5.38 10.51 -10.07
N LEU A 129 4.30 10.85 -9.35
CA LEU A 129 3.70 9.97 -8.35
C LEU A 129 2.86 8.90 -9.05
N CYS A 130 3.04 7.65 -8.64
CA CYS A 130 2.29 6.51 -9.16
C CYS A 130 0.79 6.66 -8.88
N LYS A 131 -0.04 6.43 -9.90
CA LYS A 131 -1.50 6.37 -9.75
C LYS A 131 -2.01 4.95 -9.94
N MET A 132 -1.51 4.27 -10.96
CA MET A 132 -1.93 2.92 -11.35
C MET A 132 -0.71 2.16 -11.84
N ALA A 133 -0.69 0.83 -11.67
CA ALA A 133 0.39 -0.01 -12.18
C ALA A 133 -0.12 -1.39 -12.58
N GLY A 134 0.69 -2.06 -13.38
CA GLY A 134 0.43 -3.39 -13.92
C GLY A 134 1.75 -4.10 -14.21
N SER A 135 1.74 -5.42 -14.16
CA SER A 135 2.93 -6.23 -14.40
C SER A 135 2.65 -7.34 -15.41
N ALA A 136 3.68 -7.73 -16.15
CA ALA A 136 3.66 -8.84 -17.09
C ALA A 136 5.00 -9.59 -17.07
N THR A 137 4.99 -10.81 -17.57
CA THR A 137 6.23 -11.54 -17.90
C THR A 137 6.60 -11.21 -19.34
N VAL A 138 7.87 -10.87 -19.56
CA VAL A 138 8.39 -10.49 -20.87
C VAL A 138 8.46 -11.71 -21.79
N ALA A 139 7.76 -11.64 -22.90
CA ALA A 139 7.88 -12.54 -24.04
C ALA A 139 8.58 -11.82 -25.19
N ALA A 140 9.90 -11.63 -25.10
CA ALA A 140 10.65 -10.98 -26.17
C ALA A 140 10.92 -11.93 -27.34
N LYS A 141 11.17 -11.35 -28.52
CA LYS A 141 11.54 -12.12 -29.71
C LYS A 141 12.90 -12.79 -29.48
N ALA A 142 12.94 -14.10 -29.69
CA ALA A 142 14.16 -14.91 -29.64
C ALA A 142 15.21 -14.45 -30.68
#